data_AF-A0A2M8CTA9-F1
#
_entry.id   AF-A0A2M8CTA9-F1
#
_cell.length_a   1.000
_cell.length_b   1.000
_cell.length_c   1.000
_cell.angle_alpha   90.00
_cell.angle_beta   90.00
_cell.angle_gamma   90.00
#
_symmetry.space_group_name_H-M   'P 1'
#
loop_
_entity.id
_entity.type
_entity.pdbx_description
1 polymer ?
#
loop_
_entity_poly.entity_id
_entity_poly.type
_entity_poly.pdbx_seq_one_letter_code
_entity_poly.pdbx_strand_id
1 'polypeptide(L)'
;MSKTSSTFERFPLIRRIEHVLMLTSFSTLGLTGLPQKYPDSGISQAIVNLLGNVDNLRQVHHVAATFLMLGTIYHLMMFGYKFYVERARLTMLPSLQDAKDALQAFLYNLGFAKARPQMGRYGFEEKAEYWAFVWGTVVMAITGYMMWNPIATTMYLPGEFIPAAKAAHGAEAVLAVLAILLWHFYGVHLKTLNKAMWTGHLTEEEMLHEHPLELADIKAGIDKPVINAVTLAKRQRIYWPIAIVISAAMLYGVYNFVTSENTAITTVPIQDVGGPIYSPQTPTPQP
;
A
#
# COMPACT_ATOMS: atom_id res chain seq x y z
N MET A 1 -1.92 -9.57 43.78
CA MET A 1 -2.40 -8.28 43.22
C MET A 1 -2.46 -8.44 41.72
N SER A 2 -3.66 -8.44 41.13
CA SER A 2 -3.82 -8.43 39.67
C SER A 2 -3.26 -7.11 39.16
N LYS A 3 -2.11 -7.14 38.45
CA LYS A 3 -1.62 -5.97 37.71
C LYS A 3 -2.66 -5.70 36.63
N THR A 4 -3.55 -4.73 36.85
CA THR A 4 -4.32 -4.13 35.76
C THR A 4 -3.30 -3.47 34.83
N SER A 5 -2.91 -4.20 33.78
CA SER A 5 -2.04 -3.68 32.73
C SER A 5 -2.67 -2.40 32.20
N SER A 6 -2.00 -1.26 32.39
CA SER A 6 -2.45 -0.02 31.78
C SER A 6 -2.39 -0.19 30.25
N THR A 7 -3.43 0.26 29.56
CA THR A 7 -3.52 0.21 28.09
C THR A 7 -3.49 1.62 27.52
N PHE A 8 -2.82 1.78 26.39
CA PHE A 8 -2.62 3.05 25.71
C PHE A 8 -3.25 2.99 24.31
N GLU A 9 -3.98 4.04 23.93
CA GLU A 9 -4.51 4.17 22.57
C GLU A 9 -3.35 4.42 21.59
N ARG A 10 -3.15 3.48 20.68
CA ARG A 10 -2.15 3.54 19.62
C ARG A 10 -2.74 4.11 18.34
N PHE A 11 -3.92 3.59 17.94
CA PHE A 11 -4.59 3.96 16.69
C PHE A 11 -6.10 4.17 16.87
N PRO A 12 -6.62 5.35 16.49
CA PRO A 12 -8.06 5.59 16.52
C PRO A 12 -8.76 4.71 15.48
N LEU A 13 -10.06 4.47 15.69
CA LEU A 13 -10.88 3.59 14.83
C LEU A 13 -10.74 3.92 13.33
N ILE A 14 -10.73 5.20 12.97
CA ILE A 14 -10.67 5.62 11.57
C ILE A 14 -9.38 5.17 10.87
N ARG A 15 -8.24 5.13 11.58
CA ARG A 15 -6.97 4.62 11.03
C ARG A 15 -6.99 3.11 10.83
N ARG A 16 -7.71 2.40 11.68
CA ARG A 16 -7.90 0.95 11.55
C ARG A 16 -8.80 0.60 10.37
N ILE A 17 -9.88 1.35 10.18
CA ILE A 17 -10.77 1.20 9.01
C ILE A 17 -9.98 1.46 7.72
N GLU A 18 -9.21 2.57 7.68
CA GLU A 18 -8.33 2.89 6.56
C GLU A 18 -7.36 1.74 6.26
N HIS A 19 -6.70 1.19 7.29
CA HIS A 19 -5.83 0.04 7.11
C HIS A 19 -6.53 -1.20 6.56
N VAL A 20 -7.72 -1.55 7.07
CA VAL A 20 -8.49 -2.69 6.55
C VAL A 20 -8.84 -2.49 5.07
N LEU A 21 -9.26 -1.28 4.68
CA LEU A 21 -9.54 -0.97 3.28
C LEU A 21 -8.30 -1.13 2.39
N MET A 22 -7.15 -0.64 2.85
CA MET A 22 -5.88 -0.77 2.13
C MET A 22 -5.42 -2.22 2.06
N LEU A 23 -5.51 -2.96 3.16
CA LEU A 23 -5.17 -4.39 3.25
C LEU A 23 -6.00 -5.22 2.28
N THR A 24 -7.32 -5.05 2.27
CA THR A 24 -8.19 -5.83 1.39
C THR A 24 -7.95 -5.47 -0.06
N SER A 25 -7.84 -4.17 -0.39
CA SER A 25 -7.56 -3.71 -1.76
C SER A 25 -6.22 -4.25 -2.26
N PHE A 26 -5.15 -4.10 -1.47
CA PHE A 26 -3.82 -4.62 -1.80
C PHE A 26 -3.84 -6.15 -1.97
N SER A 27 -4.49 -6.87 -1.06
CA SER A 27 -4.58 -8.34 -1.13
C SER A 27 -5.31 -8.78 -2.39
N THR A 28 -6.42 -8.13 -2.74
CA THR A 28 -7.15 -8.41 -3.99
C THR A 28 -6.30 -8.09 -5.21
N LEU A 29 -5.55 -6.98 -5.22
CA LEU A 29 -4.63 -6.63 -6.31
C LEU A 29 -3.53 -7.68 -6.48
N GLY A 30 -2.92 -8.17 -5.39
CA GLY A 30 -1.93 -9.24 -5.44
C GLY A 30 -2.53 -10.56 -5.95
N LEU A 31 -3.68 -10.96 -5.41
CA LEU A 31 -4.39 -12.19 -5.80
C LEU A 31 -4.91 -12.17 -7.23
N THR A 32 -5.17 -11.01 -7.82
CA THR A 32 -5.63 -10.89 -9.21
C THR A 32 -4.51 -10.53 -10.19
N GLY A 33 -3.46 -9.83 -9.75
CA GLY A 33 -2.33 -9.42 -10.58
C GLY A 33 -1.27 -10.52 -10.76
N LEU A 34 -0.93 -11.26 -9.70
CA LEU A 34 0.08 -12.33 -9.80
C LEU A 34 -0.34 -13.46 -10.75
N PRO A 35 -1.61 -13.92 -10.79
CA PRO A 35 -2.04 -14.89 -11.79
C PRO A 35 -1.86 -14.44 -13.24
N GLN A 36 -2.02 -13.14 -13.52
CA GLN A 36 -1.79 -12.57 -14.86
C GLN A 36 -0.30 -12.56 -15.24
N LYS A 37 0.59 -12.40 -14.25
CA LYS A 37 2.05 -12.44 -14.45
C LYS A 37 2.56 -13.88 -14.65
N TYR A 38 2.00 -14.85 -13.91
CA TYR A 38 2.43 -16.25 -13.90
C TYR A 38 1.30 -17.19 -14.35
N PRO A 39 0.81 -17.09 -15.60
CA PRO A 39 -0.40 -17.79 -16.04
C PRO A 39 -0.26 -19.32 -16.03
N ASP A 40 0.97 -19.84 -16.19
CA ASP A 40 1.23 -21.28 -16.27
C ASP A 40 1.27 -21.97 -14.89
N SER A 41 1.24 -21.21 -13.79
CA SER A 41 1.23 -21.79 -12.45
C SER A 41 -0.15 -22.38 -12.13
N GLY A 42 -0.18 -23.58 -11.53
CA GLY A 42 -1.43 -24.23 -11.13
C GLY A 42 -2.28 -23.40 -10.16
N ILE A 43 -1.65 -22.59 -9.30
CA ILE A 43 -2.36 -21.67 -8.39
C ILE A 43 -3.04 -20.54 -9.20
N SER A 44 -2.35 -19.99 -10.20
CA SER A 44 -2.90 -18.97 -11.08
C SER A 44 -4.12 -19.47 -11.85
N GLN A 45 -4.03 -20.68 -12.41
CA GLN A 45 -5.14 -21.33 -13.10
C GLN A 45 -6.31 -21.58 -12.16
N ALA A 46 -6.05 -22.03 -10.93
CA ALA A 46 -7.09 -22.23 -9.92
C ALA A 46 -7.82 -20.92 -9.57
N ILE A 47 -7.09 -19.81 -9.42
CA ILE A 47 -7.69 -18.49 -9.13
C ILE A 47 -8.49 -17.97 -10.34
N VAL A 48 -7.96 -18.10 -11.56
CA VAL A 48 -8.68 -17.72 -12.78
C VAL A 48 -9.98 -18.51 -12.92
N ASN A 49 -9.93 -19.83 -12.69
CA ASN A 49 -11.10 -20.70 -12.75
C ASN A 49 -12.12 -20.37 -11.66
N LEU A 50 -11.67 -20.04 -10.45
CA LEU A 50 -12.55 -19.61 -9.34
C LEU A 50 -13.32 -18.33 -9.70
N LEU A 51 -12.68 -17.40 -10.42
CA LEU A 51 -13.31 -16.18 -10.93
C LEU A 51 -13.99 -16.38 -12.28
N GLY A 52 -14.02 -17.60 -12.81
CA GLY A 52 -14.66 -18.00 -14.06
C GLY A 52 -13.81 -17.77 -15.31
N ASN A 53 -13.19 -16.60 -15.46
CA ASN A 53 -12.35 -16.28 -16.61
C ASN A 53 -11.37 -15.12 -16.31
N VAL A 54 -10.49 -14.84 -17.28
CA VAL A 54 -9.47 -13.79 -17.15
C VAL A 54 -10.06 -12.37 -17.17
N ASP A 55 -11.21 -12.17 -17.80
CA ASP A 55 -11.87 -10.86 -17.83
C ASP A 55 -12.43 -10.48 -16.47
N ASN A 56 -13.07 -11.43 -15.77
CA ASN A 56 -13.53 -11.24 -14.40
C ASN A 56 -12.34 -10.98 -13.46
N LEU A 57 -11.23 -11.72 -13.62
CA LEU A 57 -9.99 -11.49 -12.86
C LEU A 57 -9.49 -10.04 -13.05
N ARG A 58 -9.46 -9.56 -14.30
CA ARG A 58 -9.05 -8.20 -14.65
C ARG A 58 -10.02 -7.14 -14.11
N GLN A 59 -11.33 -7.37 -14.21
CA GLN A 59 -12.34 -6.45 -13.66
C GLN A 59 -12.21 -6.31 -12.14
N VAL A 60 -12.04 -7.43 -11.42
CA VAL A 60 -11.81 -7.41 -9.97
C VAL A 60 -10.52 -6.65 -9.64
N HIS A 61 -9.46 -6.83 -10.42
CA HIS A 61 -8.22 -6.06 -10.28
C HIS A 61 -8.45 -4.55 -10.42
N HIS A 62 -9.17 -4.14 -11.46
CA HIS A 62 -9.52 -2.74 -11.75
C HIS A 62 -10.37 -2.10 -10.65
N VAL A 63 -11.36 -2.84 -10.13
CA VAL A 63 -12.19 -2.39 -9.00
C VAL A 63 -11.34 -2.21 -7.75
N ALA A 64 -10.49 -3.19 -7.42
CA ALA A 64 -9.59 -3.09 -6.27
C ALA A 64 -8.58 -1.94 -6.40
N ALA A 65 -8.05 -1.70 -7.60
CA ALA A 65 -7.19 -0.55 -7.90
C ALA A 65 -7.92 0.78 -7.64
N THR A 66 -9.20 0.85 -8.05
CA THR A 66 -10.03 2.04 -7.81
C THR A 66 -10.22 2.31 -6.33
N PHE A 67 -10.54 1.28 -5.53
CA PHE A 67 -10.63 1.43 -4.08
C PHE A 67 -9.31 1.85 -3.44
N LEU A 68 -8.17 1.31 -3.90
CA LEU A 68 -6.85 1.72 -3.42
C LEU A 68 -6.54 3.18 -3.77
N MET A 69 -6.91 3.65 -4.96
CA MET A 69 -6.77 5.05 -5.36
C MET A 69 -7.63 5.98 -4.47
N LEU A 70 -8.89 5.62 -4.21
CA LEU A 70 -9.76 6.38 -3.32
C LEU A 70 -9.23 6.40 -1.88
N GLY A 71 -8.74 5.25 -1.39
CA GLY A 71 -8.08 5.14 -0.09
C GLY A 71 -6.83 6.02 -0.01
N THR A 72 -6.06 6.13 -1.09
CA THR A 72 -4.89 7.00 -1.17
C THR A 72 -5.27 8.48 -1.12
N ILE A 73 -6.34 8.90 -1.81
CA ILE A 73 -6.85 10.28 -1.71
C ILE A 73 -7.24 10.58 -0.26
N TYR A 74 -8.00 9.68 0.37
CA TYR A 74 -8.37 9.82 1.77
C TYR A 74 -7.14 9.93 2.68
N HIS A 75 -6.14 9.06 2.49
CA HIS A 75 -4.90 9.07 3.26
C HIS A 75 -4.18 10.42 3.17
N LEU A 76 -4.06 10.97 1.96
CA LEU A 76 -3.42 12.27 1.71
C LEU A 76 -4.20 13.41 2.36
N MET A 77 -5.54 13.39 2.31
CA MET A 77 -6.36 14.39 2.99
C MET A 77 -6.25 14.28 4.52
N MET A 78 -6.13 13.09 5.07
CA MET A 78 -5.92 12.93 6.51
C MET A 78 -4.50 13.34 6.92
N PHE A 79 -3.49 13.04 6.09
CA PHE A 79 -2.12 13.52 6.31
C PHE A 79 -2.06 15.05 6.30
N GLY A 80 -2.65 15.70 5.30
CA GLY A 80 -2.71 17.17 5.21
C GLY A 80 -3.41 17.79 6.42
N TYR A 81 -4.50 17.17 6.90
CA TYR A 81 -5.21 17.62 8.09
C TYR A 81 -4.31 17.53 9.33
N LYS A 82 -3.66 16.38 9.55
CA LYS A 82 -2.74 16.20 10.68
C LYS A 82 -1.56 17.17 10.63
N PHE A 83 -1.00 17.39 9.45
CA PHE A 83 0.13 18.28 9.25
C PHE A 83 -0.24 19.76 9.47
N TYR A 84 -1.28 20.25 8.80
CA TYR A 84 -1.61 21.67 8.79
C TYR A 84 -2.51 22.08 9.96
N VAL A 85 -3.58 21.32 10.22
CA VAL A 85 -4.61 21.66 11.22
C VAL A 85 -4.13 21.27 12.61
N GLU A 86 -3.83 19.99 12.82
CA GLU A 86 -3.40 19.46 14.13
C GLU A 86 -1.94 19.76 14.45
N ARG A 87 -1.11 20.17 13.47
CA ARG A 87 0.34 20.34 13.66
C ARG A 87 0.97 19.13 14.35
N ALA A 88 0.49 17.94 14.01
CA ALA A 88 1.00 16.69 14.54
C ALA A 88 2.49 16.56 14.18
N ARG A 89 3.27 15.97 15.08
CA ARG A 89 4.67 15.65 14.82
C ARG A 89 4.76 14.74 13.60
N LEU A 90 5.65 15.05 12.65
CA LEU A 90 5.82 14.28 11.42
C LEU A 90 6.70 13.05 11.65
N THR A 91 6.24 12.17 12.55
CA THR A 91 7.02 11.01 13.02
C THR A 91 7.25 9.96 11.94
N MET A 92 6.51 9.99 10.83
CA MET A 92 6.69 9.10 9.68
C MET A 92 7.79 9.56 8.71
N LEU A 93 8.33 10.77 8.87
CA LEU A 93 9.45 11.20 8.04
C LEU A 93 10.72 10.45 8.44
N PRO A 94 11.47 9.88 7.47
CA PRO A 94 12.76 9.28 7.75
C PRO A 94 13.74 10.36 8.18
N SER A 95 14.63 10.00 9.09
CA SER A 95 15.63 10.87 9.66
C SER A 95 16.96 10.12 9.79
N LEU A 96 18.05 10.86 10.04
CA LEU A 96 19.34 10.22 10.32
C LEU A 96 19.31 9.35 11.58
N GLN A 97 18.35 9.56 12.48
CA GLN A 97 18.17 8.70 13.65
C GLN A 97 17.72 7.29 13.25
N ASP A 98 16.87 7.17 12.23
CA ASP A 98 16.38 5.86 11.76
C ASP A 98 17.53 4.98 11.24
N ALA A 99 18.52 5.57 10.58
CA ALA A 99 19.72 4.86 10.15
C ALA A 99 20.59 4.40 11.33
N LYS A 100 20.69 5.23 12.39
CA LYS A 100 21.39 4.85 13.63
C LYS A 100 20.65 3.72 14.35
N ASP A 101 19.33 3.80 14.43
CA ASP A 101 18.49 2.79 15.06
C ASP A 101 18.56 1.46 14.31
N ALA A 102 18.56 1.50 12.97
CA ALA A 102 18.75 0.33 12.12
C ALA A 102 20.13 -0.32 12.35
N LEU A 103 21.20 0.47 12.37
CA LEU A 103 22.55 -0.03 12.65
C LEU A 103 22.64 -0.63 14.06
N GLN A 104 22.04 0.03 15.07
CA GLN A 104 22.01 -0.49 16.43
C GLN A 104 21.20 -1.78 16.52
N ALA A 105 20.04 -1.86 15.87
CA ALA A 105 19.24 -3.10 15.80
C ALA A 105 20.04 -4.24 15.17
N PHE A 106 20.76 -3.97 14.08
CA PHE A 106 21.63 -4.93 13.43
C PHE A 106 22.75 -5.42 14.36
N LEU A 107 23.47 -4.50 15.01
CA LEU A 107 24.53 -4.84 15.97
C LEU A 107 23.98 -5.58 17.20
N TYR A 108 22.79 -5.24 17.66
CA TYR A 108 22.11 -5.94 18.75
C TYR A 108 21.79 -7.39 18.37
N ASN A 109 21.26 -7.60 17.17
CA ASN A 109 20.93 -8.94 16.67
C ASN A 109 22.19 -9.82 16.47
N LEU A 110 23.35 -9.20 16.19
CA LEU A 110 24.65 -9.89 16.17
C LEU A 110 25.30 -10.06 17.55
N GLY A 111 24.68 -9.54 18.62
CA GLY A 111 25.22 -9.61 19.98
C GLY A 111 26.31 -8.57 20.31
N PHE A 112 26.59 -7.62 19.41
CA PHE A 112 27.58 -6.57 19.63
C PHE A 112 27.04 -5.36 20.41
N ALA A 113 25.73 -5.11 20.34
CA ALA A 113 25.09 -4.07 21.16
C ALA A 113 24.39 -4.68 22.38
N LYS A 114 24.51 -4.02 23.53
CA LYS A 114 23.96 -4.51 24.82
C LYS A 114 22.45 -4.29 24.97
N ALA A 115 21.88 -3.35 24.21
CA ALA A 115 20.49 -2.95 24.30
C ALA A 115 19.91 -2.66 22.92
N ARG A 116 18.61 -2.94 22.76
CA ARG A 116 17.85 -2.57 21.56
C ARG A 116 17.76 -1.05 21.41
N PRO A 117 17.63 -0.55 20.16
CA PRO A 117 17.34 0.87 19.94
C PRO A 117 16.03 1.28 20.62
N GLN A 118 16.00 2.50 21.15
CA GLN A 118 14.79 3.04 21.75
C GLN A 118 13.95 3.70 20.65
N MET A 119 12.92 3.01 20.20
CA MET A 119 12.08 3.49 19.11
C MET A 119 11.05 4.52 19.56
N GLY A 120 10.74 5.44 18.65
CA GLY A 120 9.67 6.43 18.77
C GLY A 120 8.29 5.87 18.50
N ARG A 121 7.35 6.79 18.21
CA ARG A 121 6.00 6.47 17.75
C ARG A 121 6.00 5.54 16.54
N TYR A 122 7.00 5.61 15.67
CA TYR A 122 7.21 4.60 14.64
C TYR A 122 8.70 4.26 14.61
N GLY A 123 9.02 2.98 14.58
CA GLY A 123 10.38 2.48 14.40
C GLY A 123 10.86 2.63 12.96
N PHE A 124 12.16 2.44 12.73
CA PHE A 124 12.72 2.56 11.38
C PHE A 124 12.12 1.51 10.42
N GLU A 125 11.78 0.30 10.90
CA GLU A 125 11.18 -0.77 10.11
C GLU A 125 9.80 -0.32 9.58
N GLU A 126 8.93 0.17 10.46
CA GLU A 126 7.60 0.69 10.10
C GLU A 126 7.68 1.88 9.12
N LYS A 127 8.65 2.79 9.31
CA LYS A 127 8.86 3.91 8.39
C LYS A 127 9.36 3.42 7.02
N ALA A 128 10.30 2.48 7.00
CA ALA A 128 10.81 1.92 5.75
C ALA A 128 9.69 1.22 4.97
N GLU A 129 8.86 0.43 5.63
CA GLU A 129 7.67 -0.20 5.03
C GLU A 129 6.69 0.84 4.47
N TYR A 130 6.39 1.89 5.23
CA TYR A 130 5.49 2.95 4.77
C TYR A 130 6.02 3.67 3.53
N TRP A 131 7.31 4.01 3.50
CA TRP A 131 7.90 4.70 2.35
C TRP A 131 8.08 3.78 1.14
N ALA A 132 8.38 2.50 1.36
CA ALA A 132 8.33 1.50 0.31
C ALA A 132 6.92 1.38 -0.27
N PHE A 133 5.89 1.38 0.57
CA PHE A 133 4.49 1.38 0.13
C PHE A 133 4.12 2.64 -0.66
N VAL A 134 4.54 3.83 -0.21
CA VAL A 134 4.30 5.10 -0.92
C VAL A 134 4.98 5.07 -2.30
N TRP A 135 6.25 4.66 -2.36
CA TRP A 135 6.98 4.50 -3.62
C TRP A 135 6.30 3.50 -4.56
N GLY A 136 6.01 2.30 -4.05
CA GLY A 136 5.35 1.24 -4.79
C GLY A 136 3.99 1.70 -5.33
N THR A 137 3.20 2.41 -4.54
CA THR A 137 1.90 2.96 -4.99
C THR A 137 2.06 3.91 -6.17
N VAL A 138 3.08 4.78 -6.16
CA VAL A 138 3.35 5.70 -7.28
C VAL A 138 3.76 4.92 -8.54
N VAL A 139 4.69 3.98 -8.42
CA VAL A 139 5.13 3.14 -9.56
C VAL A 139 3.97 2.33 -10.12
N MET A 140 3.19 1.69 -9.25
CA MET A 140 2.05 0.86 -9.63
C MET A 140 0.93 1.68 -10.27
N ALA A 141 0.65 2.90 -9.79
CA ALA A 141 -0.34 3.79 -10.39
C ALA A 141 0.08 4.24 -11.80
N ILE A 142 1.34 4.66 -11.98
CA ILE A 142 1.86 5.12 -13.28
C ILE A 142 1.89 3.96 -14.28
N THR A 143 2.52 2.85 -13.92
CA THR A 143 2.64 1.70 -14.83
C THR A 143 1.30 1.01 -15.07
N GLY A 144 0.42 0.98 -14.07
CA GLY A 144 -0.95 0.51 -14.20
C GLY A 144 -1.77 1.37 -15.17
N TYR A 145 -1.65 2.70 -15.09
CA TYR A 145 -2.25 3.61 -16.06
C TYR A 145 -1.78 3.30 -17.47
N MET A 146 -0.47 3.11 -17.66
CA MET A 146 0.10 2.87 -18.97
C MET A 146 -0.45 1.59 -19.61
N MET A 147 -0.63 0.54 -18.82
CA MET A 147 -1.20 -0.72 -19.29
C MET A 147 -2.72 -0.66 -19.50
N TRP A 148 -3.44 0.06 -18.64
CA TRP A 148 -4.90 0.21 -18.77
C TRP A 148 -5.27 1.14 -19.93
N ASN A 149 -4.44 2.17 -20.18
CA ASN A 149 -4.64 3.21 -21.19
C ASN A 149 -3.47 3.28 -22.18
N PRO A 150 -3.21 2.22 -22.97
CA PRO A 150 -2.04 2.15 -23.83
C PRO A 150 -2.07 3.18 -24.97
N ILE A 151 -3.23 3.43 -25.60
CA ILE A 151 -3.32 4.44 -26.67
C ILE A 151 -3.07 5.84 -26.11
N ALA A 152 -3.67 6.17 -24.95
CA ALA A 152 -3.45 7.48 -24.34
C ALA A 152 -1.99 7.68 -23.95
N THR A 153 -1.32 6.61 -23.51
CA THR A 153 0.11 6.63 -23.21
C THR A 153 0.94 6.85 -24.47
N THR A 154 0.63 6.16 -25.57
CA THR A 154 1.42 6.27 -26.82
C THR A 154 1.23 7.57 -27.58
N MET A 155 0.25 8.40 -27.21
CA MET A 155 0.17 9.78 -27.68
C MET A 155 1.32 10.66 -27.16
N TYR A 156 1.92 10.30 -26.03
CA TYR A 156 2.97 11.08 -25.37
C TYR A 156 4.31 10.35 -25.27
N LEU A 157 4.31 9.02 -25.26
CA LEU A 157 5.50 8.17 -25.09
C LEU A 157 5.64 7.15 -26.23
N PRO A 158 6.87 6.72 -26.55
CA PRO A 158 7.08 5.62 -27.51
C PRO A 158 6.40 4.32 -27.08
N GLY A 159 6.03 3.47 -28.04
CA GLY A 159 5.33 2.20 -27.80
C GLY A 159 6.07 1.22 -26.87
N GLU A 160 7.40 1.29 -26.80
CA GLU A 160 8.24 0.47 -25.89
C GLU A 160 7.94 0.71 -24.39
N PHE A 161 7.33 1.84 -24.04
CA PHE A 161 6.96 2.14 -22.67
C PHE A 161 5.84 1.23 -22.15
N ILE A 162 5.02 0.65 -23.02
CA ILE A 162 3.97 -0.30 -22.62
C ILE A 162 4.54 -1.62 -22.10
N PRO A 163 5.40 -2.35 -22.85
CA PRO A 163 6.05 -3.54 -22.31
C PRO A 163 7.01 -3.23 -21.15
N ALA A 164 7.67 -2.05 -21.14
CA ALA A 164 8.46 -1.62 -19.99
C ALA A 164 7.60 -1.44 -18.73
N ALA A 165 6.43 -0.80 -18.85
CA ALA A 165 5.46 -0.68 -17.77
C ALA A 165 4.97 -2.05 -17.29
N LYS A 166 4.68 -2.99 -18.20
CA LYS A 166 4.31 -4.37 -17.83
C LYS A 166 5.40 -5.07 -17.03
N ALA A 167 6.66 -4.94 -17.45
CA ALA A 167 7.79 -5.52 -16.74
C ALA A 167 7.95 -4.89 -15.34
N ALA A 168 7.94 -3.56 -15.26
CA ALA A 168 8.09 -2.80 -14.02
C ALA A 168 6.93 -3.06 -13.05
N HIS A 169 5.68 -2.95 -13.50
CA HIS A 169 4.49 -3.22 -12.69
C HIS A 169 4.49 -4.64 -12.14
N GLY A 170 4.79 -5.62 -12.99
CA GLY A 170 4.84 -7.01 -12.57
C GLY A 170 5.99 -7.31 -11.60
N ALA A 171 7.14 -6.63 -11.73
CA ALA A 171 8.26 -6.80 -10.80
C ALA A 171 7.97 -6.13 -9.45
N GLU A 172 7.44 -4.91 -9.47
CA GLU A 172 7.05 -4.17 -8.27
C GLU A 172 5.92 -4.89 -7.53
N ALA A 173 4.95 -5.49 -8.23
CA ALA A 173 3.91 -6.30 -7.60
C ALA A 173 4.49 -7.48 -6.81
N VAL A 174 5.47 -8.19 -7.37
CA VAL A 174 6.16 -9.28 -6.67
C VAL A 174 6.91 -8.75 -5.46
N LEU A 175 7.67 -7.67 -5.63
CA LEU A 175 8.41 -7.04 -4.55
C LEU A 175 7.49 -6.59 -3.40
N ALA A 176 6.38 -5.92 -3.73
CA ALA A 176 5.40 -5.43 -2.76
C ALA A 176 4.72 -6.59 -2.02
N VAL A 177 4.28 -7.64 -2.72
CA VAL A 177 3.67 -8.81 -2.08
C VAL A 177 4.66 -9.52 -1.16
N LEU A 178 5.91 -9.71 -1.60
CA LEU A 178 6.95 -10.30 -0.76
C LEU A 178 7.30 -9.42 0.44
N ALA A 179 7.37 -8.11 0.28
CA ALA A 179 7.61 -7.18 1.39
C ALA A 179 6.50 -7.28 2.44
N ILE A 180 5.23 -7.33 2.02
CA ILE A 180 4.12 -7.50 2.97
C ILE A 180 4.17 -8.88 3.64
N LEU A 181 4.44 -9.96 2.91
CA LEU A 181 4.44 -11.30 3.51
C LEU A 181 5.65 -11.56 4.42
N LEU A 182 6.85 -11.24 3.95
CA LEU A 182 8.09 -11.60 4.63
C LEU A 182 8.47 -10.60 5.71
N TRP A 183 8.17 -9.32 5.52
CA TRP A 183 8.59 -8.28 6.44
C TRP A 183 7.42 -7.87 7.34
N HIS A 184 6.36 -7.31 6.75
CA HIS A 184 5.23 -6.78 7.53
C HIS A 184 4.49 -7.88 8.31
N PHE A 185 4.02 -8.91 7.62
CA PHE A 185 3.21 -9.98 8.22
C PHE A 185 4.01 -10.79 9.23
N TYR A 186 5.26 -11.14 8.91
CA TYR A 186 6.15 -11.78 9.87
C TYR A 186 6.40 -10.90 11.10
N GLY A 187 6.79 -9.63 10.90
CA GLY A 187 7.13 -8.71 11.97
C GLY A 187 5.95 -8.50 12.93
N VAL A 188 4.80 -8.12 12.38
CA VAL A 188 3.61 -7.72 13.15
C VAL A 188 2.82 -8.94 13.64
N HIS A 189 2.60 -9.96 12.80
CA HIS A 189 1.67 -11.05 13.10
C HIS A 189 2.32 -12.35 13.57
N LEU A 190 3.64 -12.53 13.41
CA LEU A 190 4.31 -13.75 13.87
C LEU A 190 5.33 -13.46 14.99
N LYS A 191 6.16 -12.44 14.82
CA LYS A 191 7.24 -12.09 15.75
C LYS A 191 6.72 -11.34 16.98
N THR A 192 5.94 -10.26 16.80
CA THR A 192 5.44 -9.46 17.92
C THR A 192 4.00 -9.75 18.31
N LEU A 193 3.20 -10.35 17.41
CA LEU A 193 1.76 -10.57 17.61
C LEU A 193 1.00 -9.29 17.97
N ASN A 194 1.44 -8.15 17.41
CA ASN A 194 0.90 -6.84 17.69
C ASN A 194 -0.54 -6.71 17.17
N LYS A 195 -1.48 -6.39 18.08
CA LYS A 195 -2.92 -6.28 17.79
C LYS A 195 -3.41 -4.85 17.64
N ALA A 196 -2.54 -3.85 17.65
CA ALA A 196 -2.91 -2.44 17.68
C ALA A 196 -3.80 -2.03 16.50
N MET A 197 -3.60 -2.61 15.31
CA MET A 197 -4.46 -2.32 14.14
C MET A 197 -5.87 -2.92 14.24
N TRP A 198 -6.09 -3.88 15.13
CA TRP A 198 -7.40 -4.49 15.36
C TRP A 198 -8.11 -3.88 16.58
N THR A 199 -7.39 -3.72 17.70
CA THR A 199 -7.96 -3.23 18.97
C THR A 199 -7.84 -1.73 19.17
N GLY A 200 -6.90 -1.09 18.47
CA GLY A 200 -6.53 0.31 18.64
C GLY A 200 -5.59 0.57 19.82
N HIS A 201 -5.22 -0.45 20.59
CA HIS A 201 -4.53 -0.28 21.87
C HIS A 201 -3.34 -1.24 22.02
N LEU A 202 -2.37 -0.83 22.83
CA LEU A 202 -1.26 -1.65 23.32
C LEU A 202 -1.21 -1.57 24.85
N THR A 203 -0.74 -2.64 25.48
CA THR A 203 -0.39 -2.67 26.90
C THR A 203 0.87 -1.85 27.17
N GLU A 204 1.08 -1.45 28.41
CA GLU A 204 2.30 -0.75 28.83
C GLU A 204 3.58 -1.53 28.51
N GLU A 205 3.54 -2.86 28.63
CA GLU A 205 4.67 -3.75 28.35
C GLU A 205 5.00 -3.79 26.86
N GLU A 206 3.98 -3.95 26.01
CA GLU A 206 4.13 -3.87 24.55
C GLU A 206 4.67 -2.49 24.13
N MET A 207 4.12 -1.41 24.69
CA MET A 207 4.61 -0.05 24.44
C MET A 207 6.06 0.13 24.86
N LEU A 208 6.47 -0.39 26.02
CA LEU A 208 7.85 -0.28 26.50
C LEU A 208 8.82 -1.08 25.63
N HIS A 209 8.38 -2.22 25.10
CA HIS A 209 9.20 -3.09 24.27
C HIS A 209 9.32 -2.61 22.82
N GLU A 210 8.21 -2.15 22.22
CA GLU A 210 8.15 -1.74 20.80
C GLU A 210 8.32 -0.23 20.58
N HIS A 211 7.82 0.61 21.49
CA HIS A 211 7.77 2.08 21.32
C HIS A 211 8.13 2.86 22.61
N PRO A 212 9.31 2.61 23.22
CA PRO A 212 9.66 3.16 24.54
C PRO A 212 9.65 4.69 24.60
N LEU A 213 10.06 5.39 23.54
CA LEU A 213 10.07 6.86 23.53
C LEU A 213 8.66 7.43 23.38
N GLU A 214 7.74 6.74 22.69
CA GLU A 214 6.34 7.15 22.65
C GLU A 214 5.68 7.00 24.03
N LEU A 215 5.96 5.91 24.73
CA LEU A 215 5.47 5.71 26.10
C LEU A 215 5.98 6.80 27.05
N ALA A 216 7.26 7.17 26.92
CA ALA A 216 7.85 8.26 27.70
C ALA A 216 7.15 9.61 27.41
N ASP A 217 6.91 9.93 26.14
CA ASP A 217 6.20 11.15 25.73
C ASP A 217 4.77 11.19 26.26
N ILE A 218 4.04 10.07 26.23
CA ILE A 218 2.67 9.96 26.77
C ILE A 218 2.68 10.18 28.28
N LYS A 219 3.58 9.52 29.01
CA LYS A 219 3.69 9.66 30.47
C LYS A 219 4.11 11.07 30.91
N ALA A 220 4.89 11.75 30.07
CA ALA A 220 5.27 13.14 30.28
C ALA A 220 4.19 14.15 29.83
N GLY A 221 3.12 13.71 29.17
CA GLY A 221 2.04 14.57 28.68
C GLY A 221 2.45 15.48 27.52
N ILE A 222 3.42 15.07 26.71
CA ILE A 222 3.96 15.85 25.58
C ILE A 222 3.71 15.19 24.21
N ASP A 223 2.98 14.07 24.17
CA ASP A 223 2.69 13.28 22.97
C ASP A 223 1.87 14.05 21.93
N LYS A 224 0.96 14.92 22.38
CA LYS A 224 0.07 15.70 21.50
C LYS A 224 0.30 17.21 21.67
N PRO A 225 0.34 17.99 20.58
CA PRO A 225 0.39 19.44 20.66
C PRO A 225 -0.92 19.98 21.24
N VAL A 226 -0.82 20.89 22.21
CA VAL A 226 -1.98 21.60 22.76
C VAL A 226 -2.33 22.75 21.81
N ILE A 227 -3.53 22.71 21.23
CA ILE A 227 -4.01 23.74 20.28
C ILE A 227 -5.28 24.36 20.84
N ASN A 228 -5.31 25.69 20.93
CA ASN A 228 -6.52 26.39 21.35
C ASN A 228 -7.64 26.26 20.29
N ALA A 229 -8.89 26.17 20.77
CA ALA A 229 -10.05 25.95 19.90
C ALA A 229 -10.20 26.99 18.78
N VAL A 230 -9.86 28.26 19.06
CA VAL A 230 -9.93 29.36 18.08
C VAL A 230 -8.96 29.13 16.91
N THR A 231 -7.71 28.75 17.18
CA THR A 231 -6.73 28.49 16.10
C THR A 231 -7.09 27.22 15.34
N LEU A 232 -7.58 26.19 16.04
CA LEU A 232 -8.05 24.96 15.40
C LEU A 232 -9.17 25.28 14.39
N ALA A 233 -10.20 26.02 14.83
CA ALA A 233 -11.31 26.42 13.97
C ALA A 233 -10.84 27.28 12.78
N LYS A 234 -9.92 28.22 13.00
CA LYS A 234 -9.34 29.04 11.92
C LYS A 234 -8.62 28.17 10.88
N ARG A 235 -7.79 27.22 11.31
CA ARG A 235 -7.07 26.32 10.41
C ARG A 235 -8.03 25.39 9.66
N GLN A 236 -9.04 24.85 10.33
CA GLN A 236 -10.08 24.02 9.70
C GLN A 236 -10.84 24.78 8.62
N ARG A 237 -11.23 26.04 8.88
CA ARG A 237 -11.91 26.89 7.89
C ARG A 237 -11.09 27.16 6.63
N ILE A 238 -9.76 27.18 6.75
CA ILE A 238 -8.84 27.31 5.60
C ILE A 238 -8.64 25.96 4.92
N TYR A 239 -8.46 24.90 5.73
CA TYR A 239 -8.11 23.57 5.25
C TYR A 239 -9.23 22.94 4.41
N TRP A 240 -10.47 22.95 4.93
CA TRP A 240 -11.56 22.22 4.29
C TRP A 240 -11.89 22.67 2.86
N PRO A 241 -12.00 23.98 2.54
CA PRO A 241 -12.23 24.40 1.16
C PRO A 241 -11.11 23.95 0.22
N ILE A 242 -9.85 24.07 0.64
CA ILE A 242 -8.69 23.65 -0.15
C ILE A 242 -8.71 22.13 -0.34
N ALA A 243 -8.94 21.38 0.74
CA ALA A 243 -9.00 19.93 0.70
C ALA A 243 -10.14 19.42 -0.19
N ILE A 244 -11.31 20.10 -0.19
CA ILE A 244 -12.43 19.79 -1.08
C ILE A 244 -12.04 20.00 -2.54
N VAL A 245 -11.43 21.14 -2.88
CA VAL A 245 -11.00 21.44 -4.25
C VAL A 245 -9.96 20.43 -4.73
N ILE A 246 -8.94 20.14 -3.91
CA ILE A 246 -7.90 19.16 -4.24
C ILE A 246 -8.52 17.75 -4.40
N SER A 247 -9.39 17.34 -3.46
CA SER A 247 -10.07 16.04 -3.54
C SER A 247 -10.92 15.93 -4.80
N ALA A 248 -11.67 16.98 -5.16
CA ALA A 248 -12.47 16.99 -6.38
C ALA A 248 -11.60 16.86 -7.63
N ALA A 249 -10.45 17.55 -7.68
CA ALA A 249 -9.49 17.42 -8.77
C ALA A 249 -8.89 16.01 -8.85
N MET A 250 -8.52 15.40 -7.72
CA MET A 250 -8.00 14.04 -7.68
C MET A 250 -9.07 13.00 -8.06
N LEU A 251 -10.31 13.16 -7.59
CA LEU A 251 -11.44 12.30 -7.95
C LEU A 251 -11.77 12.42 -9.45
N TYR A 252 -11.70 13.63 -10.01
CA TYR A 252 -11.79 13.82 -11.45
C TYR A 252 -10.66 13.09 -12.18
N GLY A 253 -9.43 13.16 -11.66
CA GLY A 253 -8.30 12.38 -12.16
C GLY A 253 -8.57 10.88 -12.16
N VAL A 254 -9.05 10.32 -11.04
CA VAL A 254 -9.43 8.89 -10.92
C VAL A 254 -10.57 8.55 -11.88
N TYR A 255 -11.58 9.41 -12.00
CA TYR A 255 -12.68 9.21 -12.94
C TYR A 255 -12.15 9.09 -14.38
N ASN A 256 -11.30 10.01 -14.82
CA ASN A 256 -10.68 9.94 -16.14
C ASN A 256 -9.79 8.70 -16.29
N PHE A 257 -9.02 8.35 -15.26
CA PHE A 257 -8.17 7.15 -15.24
C PHE A 257 -8.98 5.89 -15.52
N VAL A 258 -10.11 5.73 -14.82
CA VAL A 258 -10.92 4.50 -14.86
C VAL A 258 -11.87 4.46 -16.06
N THR A 259 -12.36 5.61 -16.54
CA THR A 259 -13.33 5.67 -17.66
C THR A 259 -12.70 5.85 -19.03
N SER A 260 -11.46 6.33 -19.09
CA SER A 260 -10.68 6.22 -20.32
C SER A 260 -10.32 4.76 -20.48
N GLU A 261 -10.96 4.06 -21.42
CA GLU A 261 -10.51 2.76 -21.92
C GLU A 261 -10.19 2.90 -23.40
N ASN A 262 -9.13 3.66 -23.69
CA ASN A 262 -8.60 3.77 -25.04
C ASN A 262 -7.62 2.61 -25.28
N THR A 263 -8.17 1.45 -25.61
CA THR A 263 -7.39 0.25 -26.00
C THR A 263 -7.57 -0.04 -27.47
N ALA A 264 -6.58 -0.69 -28.10
CA ALA A 264 -6.61 -1.01 -29.53
C ALA A 264 -7.58 -2.15 -29.88
N ILE A 265 -8.21 -2.79 -28.88
CA ILE A 265 -9.09 -3.94 -29.07
C ILE A 265 -10.51 -3.50 -28.72
N THR A 266 -11.32 -3.21 -29.75
CA THR A 266 -12.77 -3.41 -29.62
C THR A 266 -12.94 -4.90 -29.32
N THR A 267 -13.66 -5.28 -28.26
CA THR A 267 -13.95 -6.69 -27.97
C THR A 267 -14.68 -7.30 -29.15
N VAL A 268 -13.92 -7.86 -30.10
CA VAL A 268 -14.47 -8.74 -31.12
C VAL A 268 -14.93 -9.96 -30.33
N PRO A 269 -16.21 -10.37 -30.43
CA PRO A 269 -16.68 -11.58 -29.78
C PRO A 269 -15.73 -12.72 -30.14
N ILE A 270 -15.41 -13.56 -29.14
CA ILE A 270 -14.60 -14.77 -29.34
C ILE A 270 -15.13 -15.44 -30.60
N GLN A 271 -14.34 -15.43 -31.67
CA GLN A 271 -14.66 -16.30 -32.79
C GLN A 271 -14.45 -17.71 -32.26
N ASP A 272 -15.53 -18.49 -32.18
CA ASP A 272 -15.44 -19.94 -32.07
C ASP A 272 -14.74 -20.45 -33.34
N VAL A 273 -13.41 -20.33 -33.36
CA VAL A 273 -12.60 -21.00 -34.35
C VAL A 273 -12.57 -22.44 -33.86
N GLY A 274 -13.56 -23.22 -34.30
CA GLY A 274 -13.71 -24.66 -34.06
C GLY A 274 -12.59 -25.48 -34.72
N GLY A 275 -11.34 -25.07 -34.52
CA GLY A 275 -10.13 -25.70 -35.02
C GLY A 275 -9.08 -25.79 -33.92
N PRO A 276 -8.15 -26.77 -34.02
CA PRO A 276 -7.12 -26.95 -33.02
C PRO A 276 -6.24 -25.69 -32.89
N ILE A 277 -6.13 -25.18 -31.64
CA ILE A 277 -5.37 -23.98 -31.24
C ILE A 277 -3.85 -24.14 -31.49
N TYR A 278 -3.41 -25.36 -31.82
CA TYR A 278 -2.03 -25.70 -32.17
C TYR A 278 -2.02 -26.78 -33.26
N SER A 279 -1.39 -26.48 -34.40
CA SER A 279 -0.99 -27.48 -35.39
C SER A 279 0.54 -27.59 -35.31
N PRO A 280 1.10 -28.72 -34.82
CA PRO A 280 2.55 -28.90 -34.84
C PRO A 280 3.03 -28.79 -36.28
N GLN A 281 4.14 -28.08 -36.48
CA GLN A 281 4.83 -28.01 -37.77
C GLN A 281 5.00 -29.43 -38.31
N THR A 282 4.34 -29.77 -39.41
CA THR A 282 4.61 -31.04 -40.11
C THR A 282 6.07 -31.01 -40.58
N PRO A 283 6.81 -32.12 -40.43
CA PRO A 283 8.20 -32.17 -40.89
C PRO A 283 8.28 -31.74 -42.35
N THR A 284 9.16 -30.78 -42.64
CA THR A 284 9.50 -30.37 -44.01
C THR A 284 9.75 -31.62 -44.86
N PRO A 285 9.11 -31.78 -46.03
CA PRO A 285 9.47 -32.86 -46.92
C PRO A 285 10.93 -32.67 -47.30
N GLN A 286 11.79 -33.65 -46.98
CA GLN A 286 13.12 -33.66 -47.57
C GLN A 286 13.00 -33.94 -49.07
N PRO A 287 13.88 -33.32 -49.89
CA PRO A 287 13.84 -33.44 -51.35
C PRO A 287 14.00 -34.88 -51.84
#